data_AF-A0A7J5WXC5-F1
#
_entry.id   AF-A0A7J5WXC5-F1
#
_cell.length_a   1.000
_cell.length_b   1.000
_cell.length_c   1.000
_cell.angle_alpha   90.00
_cell.angle_beta   90.00
_cell.angle_gamma   90.00
#
_symmetry.space_group_name_H-M   'P 1'
#
loop_
_entity.id
_entity.type
_entity.pdbx_description
1 polymer ?
#
loop_
_entity_poly.entity_id
_entity_poly.type
_entity_poly.pdbx_seq_one_letter_code
_entity_poly.pdbx_strand_id
1 'polypeptide(L)'
;MAGEVVLGRADNEYSVGYGTARPATLSLNSLCANTISDITWSTWGGPEANGRGVLCAPAGSPESGGPVTLTATDRGTCAGRIAYRQLWIDGKPTWKVC
;
A
#
# COMPACT_ATOMS: atom_id res chain seq x y z
N MET A 1 -8.50 12.33 20.13
CA MET A 1 -7.29 11.78 19.48
C MET A 1 -7.70 11.33 18.09
N ALA A 2 -7.32 12.06 17.04
CA ALA A 2 -7.52 11.56 15.68
C ALA A 2 -6.59 10.36 15.50
N GLY A 3 -7.13 9.17 15.22
CA GLY A 3 -6.32 7.98 14.99
C GLY A 3 -5.31 8.22 13.85
N GLU A 4 -4.17 7.52 13.91
CA GLU A 4 -3.13 7.63 12.87
C GLU A 4 -3.74 7.34 11.49
N VAL A 5 -3.33 8.13 10.48
CA VAL A 5 -3.76 7.94 9.08
C VAL A 5 -3.42 6.52 8.65
N VAL A 6 -4.35 5.82 8.04
CA VAL A 6 -4.14 4.44 7.56
C VAL A 6 -3.98 4.38 6.05
N LEU A 7 -3.44 3.27 5.55
CA LEU A 7 -3.45 3.01 4.12
C LEU A 7 -4.78 2.39 3.70
N GLY A 8 -5.60 3.15 2.95
CA GLY A 8 -6.85 2.68 2.38
C GLY A 8 -7.77 1.93 3.34
N ARG A 9 -8.47 0.95 2.79
CA ARG A 9 -9.33 0.01 3.50
C ARG A 9 -9.12 -1.39 2.92
N ALA A 10 -9.19 -2.41 3.76
CA ALA A 10 -9.25 -3.79 3.30
C ALA A 10 -10.59 -4.02 2.57
N ASP A 11 -10.52 -4.44 1.30
CA ASP A 11 -11.71 -4.72 0.48
C ASP A 11 -12.32 -6.09 0.81
N ASN A 12 -11.50 -7.05 1.25
CA ASN A 12 -11.93 -8.38 1.69
C ASN A 12 -10.94 -8.99 2.71
N GLU A 13 -11.24 -10.20 3.19
CA GLU A 13 -10.43 -10.93 4.19
C GLU A 13 -9.04 -11.35 3.69
N TYR A 14 -8.81 -11.37 2.37
CA TYR A 14 -7.53 -11.72 1.74
C TYR A 14 -6.63 -10.50 1.50
N SER A 15 -7.15 -9.29 1.75
CA SER A 15 -6.39 -8.05 1.65
C SER A 15 -5.50 -7.86 2.89
N VAL A 16 -4.22 -7.61 2.69
CA VAL A 16 -3.20 -7.50 3.74
C VAL A 16 -2.68 -6.07 3.83
N GLY A 17 -2.53 -5.57 5.06
CA GLY A 17 -1.94 -4.26 5.38
C GLY A 17 -2.86 -3.05 5.23
N TYR A 18 -3.93 -3.16 4.43
CA TYR A 18 -4.90 -2.08 4.32
C TYR A 18 -5.69 -1.85 5.61
N GLY A 19 -6.07 -0.59 5.86
CA GLY A 19 -6.70 -0.17 7.12
C GLY A 19 -5.74 -0.09 8.31
N THR A 20 -4.43 -0.24 8.08
CA THR A 20 -3.38 -0.08 9.10
C THR A 20 -2.49 1.12 8.80
N ALA A 21 -1.86 1.68 9.83
CA ALA A 21 -0.85 2.72 9.67
C ALA A 21 0.50 2.08 9.38
N ARG A 22 1.22 2.59 8.38
CA ARG A 22 2.57 2.16 7.98
C ARG A 22 2.72 0.64 7.83
N PRO A 23 1.88 -0.02 7.01
CA PRO A 23 1.98 -1.46 6.81
C PRO A 23 3.35 -1.85 6.26
N ALA A 24 3.93 -2.91 6.81
CA ALA A 24 5.17 -3.53 6.31
C ALA A 24 4.93 -4.49 5.13
N THR A 25 3.67 -4.84 4.86
CA THR A 25 3.29 -5.72 3.76
C THR A 25 1.93 -5.30 3.22
N LEU A 26 1.80 -5.31 1.90
CA LEU A 26 0.56 -5.02 1.18
C LEU A 26 0.24 -6.16 0.23
N SER A 27 -1.02 -6.56 0.20
CA SER A 27 -1.50 -7.49 -0.80
C SER A 27 -2.98 -7.30 -1.02
N LEU A 28 -3.45 -7.35 -2.28
CA LEU A 28 -4.88 -7.24 -2.56
C LEU A 28 -5.63 -8.55 -2.28
N ASN A 29 -5.00 -9.69 -2.59
CA ASN A 29 -5.61 -11.02 -2.48
C ASN A 29 -4.62 -12.13 -2.10
N SER A 30 -3.48 -11.77 -1.49
CA SER A 30 -2.42 -12.69 -1.08
C SER A 30 -1.71 -13.43 -2.22
N LEU A 31 -1.85 -12.97 -3.48
CA LEU A 31 -1.07 -13.50 -4.61
C LEU A 31 0.24 -12.73 -4.78
N CYS A 32 1.31 -13.44 -5.12
CA CYS A 32 2.64 -12.83 -5.27
C CYS A 32 2.65 -11.63 -6.24
N ALA A 33 1.96 -11.73 -7.39
CA ALA A 33 1.93 -10.68 -8.41
C ALA A 33 1.35 -9.32 -7.96
N ASN A 34 0.69 -9.26 -6.80
CA ASN A 34 0.19 -8.01 -6.19
C ASN A 34 0.62 -7.84 -4.73
N THR A 35 1.61 -8.62 -4.29
CA THR A 35 2.12 -8.56 -2.92
C THR A 35 3.42 -7.79 -2.89
N ILE A 36 3.46 -6.77 -2.03
CA ILE A 36 4.65 -5.97 -1.75
C ILE A 36 5.02 -6.23 -0.29
N SER A 37 6.25 -6.64 -0.07
CA SER A 37 6.80 -6.99 1.24
C SER A 37 7.95 -6.07 1.61
N ASP A 38 8.48 -6.23 2.83
CA ASP A 38 9.61 -5.46 3.36
C ASP A 38 9.43 -3.94 3.23
N ILE A 39 8.19 -3.48 3.43
CA ILE A 39 7.86 -2.08 3.23
C ILE A 39 8.41 -1.23 4.39
N THR A 40 9.22 -0.24 4.03
CA THR A 40 9.71 0.79 4.95
C THR A 40 9.22 2.16 4.48
N TRP A 41 8.54 2.89 5.36
CA TRP A 41 8.02 4.23 5.10
C TRP A 41 8.99 5.30 5.60
N SER A 42 9.39 6.20 4.71
CA SER A 42 10.23 7.37 5.02
C SER A 42 9.40 8.55 5.50
N THR A 43 8.17 8.70 5.01
CA THR A 43 7.23 9.74 5.46
C THR A 43 5.85 9.15 5.73
N TRP A 44 5.10 9.74 6.66
CA TRP A 44 3.73 9.33 6.98
C TRP A 44 2.93 10.47 7.62
N GLY A 45 1.60 10.47 7.45
CA GLY A 45 0.67 11.42 8.08
C GLY A 45 0.50 12.76 7.36
N GLY A 46 1.41 13.12 6.46
CA GLY A 46 1.29 14.29 5.58
C GLY A 46 0.27 14.11 4.46
N PRO A 47 0.18 15.07 3.51
CA PRO A 47 -0.61 14.91 2.29
C PRO A 47 -0.25 13.66 1.50
N GLU A 48 1.02 13.25 1.58
CA GLU A 48 1.58 12.06 0.97
C GLU A 48 2.46 11.30 1.97
N ALA A 49 2.53 9.98 1.80
CA ALA A 49 3.47 9.10 2.49
C ALA A 49 4.33 8.36 1.48
N ASN A 50 5.64 8.36 1.68
CA ASN A 50 6.61 7.75 0.79
C ASN A 50 7.25 6.54 1.47
N GLY A 51 7.38 5.46 0.73
CA GLY A 51 8.01 4.23 1.19
C GLY A 51 8.73 3.48 0.09
N ARG A 52 9.38 2.40 0.47
CA ARG A 52 10.02 1.45 -0.43
C ARG A 52 9.69 0.04 0.04
N GLY A 53 9.58 -0.90 -0.89
CA GLY A 53 9.36 -2.30 -0.57
C GLY A 53 9.85 -3.20 -1.70
N VAL A 54 9.47 -4.47 -1.66
CA VAL A 54 9.82 -5.48 -2.65
C VAL A 54 8.55 -6.10 -3.19
N LEU A 55 8.27 -5.88 -4.48
CA LEU A 55 7.20 -6.55 -5.21
C LEU A 55 7.59 -8.02 -5.44
N CYS A 56 6.72 -8.93 -5.05
CA CYS A 56 6.94 -10.35 -5.21
C CYS A 56 6.84 -10.75 -6.69
N ALA A 57 7.79 -11.56 -7.16
CA ALA A 57 7.82 -12.04 -8.53
C ALA A 57 7.14 -13.42 -8.64
N PRO A 58 6.11 -13.61 -9.49
CA PRO A 58 5.55 -14.93 -9.75
C PRO A 58 6.60 -15.84 -10.41
N ALA A 59 6.54 -17.15 -10.12
CA ALA A 59 7.54 -18.12 -10.60
C ALA A 59 7.67 -18.18 -12.13
N GLY A 60 6.59 -17.89 -12.87
CA GLY A 60 6.60 -17.85 -14.34
C GLY A 60 7.14 -16.55 -14.95
N SER A 61 7.42 -15.52 -14.14
CA SER A 61 7.92 -14.21 -14.60
C SER A 61 8.78 -13.56 -13.49
N PRO A 62 9.95 -14.14 -13.15
CA PRO A 62 10.81 -13.66 -12.06
C PRO A 62 11.28 -12.21 -12.24
N GLU A 63 11.35 -11.72 -13.47
CA GLU A 63 11.72 -10.35 -13.83
C GLU A 63 10.64 -9.30 -13.51
N SER A 64 9.43 -9.73 -13.18
CA SER A 64 8.31 -8.82 -12.91
C SER A 64 8.22 -8.32 -11.46
N GLY A 65 9.05 -8.86 -10.56
CA GLY A 65 9.19 -8.37 -9.19
C GLY A 65 10.50 -7.62 -8.94
N GLY A 66 10.71 -7.21 -7.70
CA GLY A 66 11.91 -6.50 -7.27
C GLY A 66 11.62 -5.26 -6.42
N PRO A 67 12.64 -4.45 -6.12
CA PRO A 67 12.49 -3.23 -5.33
C PRO A 67 11.55 -2.24 -6.02
N VAL A 68 10.61 -1.69 -5.27
CA VAL A 68 9.65 -0.69 -5.73
C VAL A 68 9.57 0.49 -4.78
N THR A 69 9.23 1.66 -5.34
CA THR A 69 8.89 2.86 -4.59
C THR A 69 7.39 2.97 -4.42
N LEU A 70 6.96 3.41 -3.25
CA LEU A 70 5.56 3.55 -2.87
C LEU A 70 5.26 5.00 -2.53
N THR A 71 4.19 5.53 -3.08
CA THR A 71 3.64 6.83 -2.68
C THR A 71 2.16 6.66 -2.39
N ALA A 72 1.77 6.84 -1.13
CA ALA A 72 0.37 6.87 -0.72
C ALA A 72 -0.09 8.34 -0.72
N THR A 73 -1.14 8.63 -1.47
CA THR A 73 -1.65 9.98 -1.69
C THR A 73 -3.15 10.04 -1.47
N ASP A 74 -3.74 11.18 -1.82
CA ASP A 74 -5.18 11.40 -1.77
C ASP A 74 -5.75 11.12 -0.37
N ARG A 75 -5.22 11.86 0.61
CA ARG A 75 -5.66 11.76 2.00
C ARG A 75 -7.11 12.23 2.10
N GLY A 76 -7.96 11.34 2.56
CA GLY A 76 -9.38 11.61 2.77
C GLY A 76 -9.95 10.70 3.84
N THR A 77 -11.26 10.51 3.81
CA THR A 77 -11.96 9.58 4.70
C THR A 77 -12.33 8.33 3.91
N CYS A 78 -11.96 7.16 4.44
CA CYS A 78 -12.39 5.86 3.96
C CYS A 78 -13.12 5.10 5.08
N ALA A 79 -14.39 4.76 4.89
CA ALA A 79 -15.23 4.08 5.88
C ALA A 79 -15.15 4.69 7.31
N GLY A 80 -15.17 6.02 7.41
CA GLY A 80 -15.13 6.74 8.69
C GLY A 80 -13.74 6.92 9.31
N ARG A 81 -12.67 6.46 8.66
CA ARG A 81 -11.27 6.64 9.12
C ARG A 81 -10.50 7.53 8.15
N ILE A 82 -9.57 8.33 8.67
CA ILE A 82 -8.66 9.10 7.82
C ILE A 82 -7.68 8.13 7.17
N ALA A 83 -7.61 8.13 5.84
CA ALA A 83 -6.82 7.19 5.07
C ALA A 83 -6.22 7.84 3.82
N TYR A 84 -5.11 7.29 3.34
CA TYR A 84 -4.65 7.50 1.97
C TYR A 84 -5.49 6.63 1.03
N ARG A 85 -6.10 7.21 -0.01
CA ARG A 85 -7.06 6.52 -0.89
C ARG A 85 -6.44 6.03 -2.19
N GLN A 86 -5.23 6.48 -2.51
CA GLN A 86 -4.51 6.09 -3.72
C GLN A 86 -3.11 5.62 -3.36
N LEU A 87 -2.70 4.48 -3.92
CA LEU A 87 -1.31 4.03 -3.92
C LEU A 87 -0.73 4.12 -5.32
N TRP A 88 0.49 4.64 -5.38
CA TRP A 88 1.34 4.68 -6.57
C TRP A 88 2.53 3.75 -6.34
N ILE A 89 2.87 2.97 -7.36
CA ILE A 89 4.05 2.10 -7.38
C ILE A 89 4.91 2.57 -8.54
N ASP A 90 6.16 2.94 -8.26
CA ASP A 90 7.10 3.49 -9.25
C ASP A 90 6.51 4.61 -10.11
N GLY A 91 5.77 5.51 -9.45
CA GLY A 91 5.12 6.66 -10.08
C GLY A 91 3.92 6.32 -10.96
N LYS A 92 3.46 5.06 -10.98
CA LYS A 92 2.24 4.65 -11.69
C LYS A 92 1.09 4.45 -10.71
N PRO A 93 -0.09 5.04 -10.96
CA PRO A 93 -1.24 4.85 -10.09
C PRO A 93 -1.68 3.39 -10.22
N THR A 94 -1.66 2.67 -9.11
CA THR A 94 -1.89 1.22 -9.14
C THR A 94 -3.24 0.87 -8.54
N TRP A 95 -3.47 1.31 -7.31
CA TRP A 95 -4.63 0.85 -6.53
C TRP A 95 -5.40 2.04 -5.97
N LYS A 96 -6.68 2.11 -6.34
CA LYS A 96 -7.67 2.82 -5.54
C LYS A 96 -8.00 1.94 -4.36
N VAL A 97 -7.58 2.39 -3.18
CA VAL A 97 -7.71 1.67 -1.91
C VAL A 97 -8.87 2.25 -1.08
N CYS A 98 -9.66 3.09 -1.75
CA CYS A 98 -10.98 3.63 -1.47
C CYS A 98 -11.55 4.16 -2.82
#